data_AF-A0A8B5WW42-F1
#
_entry.id   AF-A0A8B5WW42-F1
#
_cell.length_a   1.000
_cell.length_b   1.000
_cell.length_c   1.000
_cell.angle_alpha   90.00
_cell.angle_beta   90.00
_cell.angle_gamma   90.00
#
_symmetry.space_group_name_H-M   'P 1'
#
loop_
_entity.id
_entity.type
_entity.pdbx_description
1 polymer ?
#
loop_
_entity_poly.entity_id
_entity_poly.type
_entity_poly.pdbx_seq_one_letter_code
_entity_poly.pdbx_strand_id
1 'polypeptide(L)'
;MIPILQTRAPFEGFGETDPIATIIMAVFFGILIVAGVVSGVSSRGSGKKAGGRTVGSSLRSDARKAGLSAKDVTLLKEVAKTLSLATPERLVSSDAFFDAALRRILPLIENGNDPESVKEDKKFQLFEIKKKLLNKPGRDRSLDSSRRLRLSQNVRVTLDGKKWLDAVVTGNTKDSFCIDPPRDERDRIVEIPRDKKLGITFSPDGYRVYTFVTTALAYRTVNGVTMLYLRHVGPIKETQKRKSPRRDSSLPTYFYAVLILTTGSGKREKKRAVVNTSKRFFGKIVDLSAGGCAIQSPQPLVSGTLLKIEFTDEDGTPVTAFGKVQGSARTRGGGIMHIMFTRITKKNLNTIQAYVYGVS
;
A
#
# COMPACT_ATOMS: atom_id res chain seq x y z
N MET A 1 7.13 71.52 -19.62
CA MET A 1 6.24 70.34 -19.57
C MET A 1 6.88 69.33 -18.64
N ILE A 2 6.31 69.21 -17.43
CA ILE A 2 6.52 68.26 -16.32
C ILE A 2 7.96 67.87 -15.96
N PRO A 3 8.41 68.31 -14.76
CA PRO A 3 9.04 67.40 -13.81
C PRO A 3 8.37 67.43 -12.42
N ILE A 4 8.13 66.21 -11.93
CA ILE A 4 8.29 65.67 -10.56
C ILE A 4 8.21 66.65 -9.37
N LEU A 5 7.25 66.40 -8.48
CA LEU A 5 7.35 66.76 -7.05
C LEU A 5 6.92 65.57 -6.18
N GLN A 6 7.88 65.13 -5.38
CA GLN A 6 7.75 64.10 -4.35
C GLN A 6 6.95 64.64 -3.16
N THR A 7 6.02 63.85 -2.62
CA THR A 7 5.51 64.02 -1.26
C THR A 7 5.78 62.76 -0.45
N ARG A 8 6.65 62.91 0.56
CA ARG A 8 6.89 61.96 1.64
C ARG A 8 5.77 62.13 2.67
N ALA A 9 5.17 61.04 3.14
CA ALA A 9 4.37 61.03 4.35
C ALA A 9 5.27 60.70 5.56
N PRO A 10 5.21 61.47 6.66
CA PRO A 10 5.98 61.22 7.87
C PRO A 10 5.30 60.18 8.77
N PHE A 11 6.16 59.42 9.46
CA PHE A 11 5.85 58.55 10.57
C PHE A 11 5.67 59.45 11.83
N GLU A 12 4.50 59.44 12.46
CA GLU A 12 4.31 59.98 13.81
C GLU A 12 3.95 58.83 14.75
N GLY A 13 4.82 58.65 15.75
CA GLY A 13 4.71 57.65 16.79
C GLY A 13 3.77 58.07 17.92
N PHE A 14 3.12 57.05 18.49
CA PHE A 14 2.68 56.89 19.87
C PHE A 14 2.64 58.16 20.74
N GLY A 15 1.44 58.74 20.79
CA GLY A 15 1.02 59.64 21.86
C GLY A 15 0.91 58.90 23.20
N GLU A 16 1.09 59.68 24.26
CA GLU A 16 1.13 59.30 25.67
C GLU A 16 0.02 58.32 26.06
N THR A 17 0.42 57.20 26.68
CA THR A 17 -0.49 56.19 27.21
C THR A 17 -1.22 56.73 28.44
N ASP A 18 -2.55 56.82 28.33
CA ASP A 18 -3.44 57.18 29.43
C ASP A 18 -3.19 56.24 30.64
N PRO A 19 -2.79 56.78 31.81
CA PRO A 19 -2.44 55.96 32.97
C PRO A 19 -3.62 55.09 33.44
N ILE A 20 -4.87 55.52 33.18
CA ILE A 20 -6.07 54.77 33.55
C ILE A 20 -6.23 53.53 32.65
N ALA A 21 -5.97 53.65 31.35
CA ALA A 21 -6.03 52.52 30.41
C ALA A 21 -4.96 51.45 30.74
N THR A 22 -3.78 51.89 31.17
CA THR A 22 -2.69 50.99 31.57
C THR A 22 -3.01 50.22 32.85
N ILE A 23 -3.66 50.86 33.83
CA ILE A 23 -4.10 50.21 35.08
C ILE A 23 -5.21 49.19 34.81
N ILE A 24 -6.17 49.49 33.94
CA ILE A 24 -7.26 48.55 33.58
C ILE A 24 -6.69 47.31 32.88
N MET A 25 -5.75 47.48 31.96
CA MET A 25 -5.07 46.35 31.30
C MET A 25 -4.26 45.51 32.29
N ALA A 26 -3.58 46.13 33.25
CA ALA A 26 -2.79 45.42 34.26
C ALA A 26 -3.69 44.59 35.22
N VAL A 27 -4.85 45.12 35.61
CA VAL A 27 -5.83 44.40 36.42
C VAL A 27 -6.45 43.23 35.63
N PHE A 28 -6.73 43.43 34.34
CA PHE A 28 -7.30 42.38 33.49
C PHE A 28 -6.31 41.20 33.29
N PHE A 29 -5.03 41.49 33.06
CA PHE A 29 -3.99 40.46 32.98
C PHE A 29 -3.69 39.81 34.33
N GLY A 30 -3.74 40.57 35.44
CA GLY A 30 -3.59 40.05 36.79
C GLY A 30 -4.68 39.01 37.15
N ILE A 31 -5.94 39.30 36.80
CA ILE A 31 -7.06 38.38 37.06
C ILE A 31 -6.96 37.12 36.19
N LEU A 32 -6.51 37.23 34.93
CA LEU A 32 -6.32 36.07 34.05
C LEU A 32 -5.18 35.15 34.51
N ILE A 33 -4.10 35.70 35.08
CA ILE A 33 -2.99 34.90 35.60
C ILE A 33 -3.38 34.21 36.91
N VAL A 34 -4.13 34.87 37.79
CA VAL A 34 -4.65 34.24 39.02
C VAL A 34 -5.69 33.16 38.70
N ALA A 35 -6.56 33.36 37.71
CA ALA A 35 -7.50 32.33 37.26
C ALA A 35 -6.79 31.12 36.62
N GLY A 36 -5.69 31.35 35.89
CA GLY A 36 -4.86 30.29 35.30
C GLY A 36 -4.07 29.48 36.33
N VAL A 37 -3.60 30.11 37.42
CA VAL A 37 -2.81 29.44 38.47
C VAL A 37 -3.72 28.74 39.50
N VAL A 38 -4.91 29.27 39.80
CA VAL A 38 -5.89 28.60 40.68
C VAL A 38 -6.54 27.39 40.01
N SER A 39 -6.63 27.36 38.67
CA SER A 39 -7.06 26.17 37.92
C SER A 39 -6.00 25.04 37.88
N GLY A 40 -4.77 25.32 38.32
CA GLY A 40 -3.63 24.38 38.30
C GLY A 40 -3.35 23.66 39.62
N VAL A 41 -3.98 24.04 40.73
CA VAL A 41 -3.69 23.47 42.06
C VAL A 41 -4.97 23.24 42.87
N SER A 42 -5.91 22.45 42.33
CA SER A 42 -6.98 21.85 43.15
C SER A 42 -7.55 20.58 42.51
N SER A 43 -6.87 19.45 42.72
CA SER A 43 -7.49 18.12 42.88
C SER A 43 -6.46 17.04 43.21
N ARG A 44 -5.79 17.18 44.36
CA ARG A 44 -5.35 16.03 45.15
C ARG A 44 -6.55 15.57 45.97
N GLY A 45 -7.34 14.67 45.40
CA GLY A 45 -8.51 14.07 46.04
C GLY A 45 -8.82 12.73 45.38
N SER A 46 -8.67 11.67 46.15
CA SER A 46 -8.89 10.28 45.76
C SER A 46 -10.25 10.06 45.08
N GLY A 47 -10.23 9.52 43.87
CA GLY A 47 -11.41 9.02 43.20
C GLY A 47 -11.02 8.31 41.91
N LYS A 48 -11.05 6.96 41.93
CA LYS A 48 -10.98 6.13 40.72
C LYS A 48 -12.10 6.55 39.77
N LYS A 49 -11.81 7.40 38.78
CA LYS A 49 -12.64 7.59 37.60
C LYS A 49 -11.94 6.96 36.40
N ALA A 50 -12.60 5.98 35.81
CA ALA A 50 -12.19 5.29 34.60
C ALA A 50 -11.80 6.32 33.52
N GLY A 51 -10.60 6.17 32.98
CA GLY A 51 -9.99 7.12 32.05
C GLY A 51 -10.75 7.22 30.74
N GLY A 52 -11.49 8.31 30.58
CA GLY A 52 -11.88 8.80 29.25
C GLY A 52 -10.63 9.28 28.52
N ARG A 53 -10.08 8.41 27.65
CA ARG A 53 -9.03 8.81 26.71
C ARG A 53 -9.58 9.92 25.82
N THR A 54 -8.95 11.10 25.86
CA THR A 54 -9.20 12.14 24.85
C THR A 54 -8.93 11.55 23.46
N VAL A 55 -9.86 11.78 22.53
CA VAL A 55 -9.92 11.22 21.17
C VAL A 55 -8.61 11.40 20.36
N GLY A 56 -7.79 12.39 20.71
CA GLY A 56 -6.47 12.60 20.09
C GLY A 56 -5.30 11.77 20.65
N SER A 57 -5.45 11.21 21.86
CA SER A 57 -4.42 10.44 22.57
C SER A 57 -4.40 8.96 22.16
N SER A 58 -5.59 8.37 21.95
CA SER A 58 -5.75 6.99 21.44
C SER A 58 -5.16 6.83 20.05
N LEU A 59 -5.51 7.72 19.11
CA LEU A 59 -4.98 7.70 17.75
C LEU A 59 -3.44 7.77 17.71
N ARG A 60 -2.82 8.64 18.53
CA ARG A 60 -1.36 8.77 18.59
C ARG A 60 -0.70 7.50 19.11
N SER A 61 -1.28 6.88 20.14
CA SER A 61 -0.82 5.61 20.68
C SER A 61 -0.87 4.51 19.62
N ASP A 62 -2.00 4.37 18.94
CA ASP A 62 -2.23 3.29 17.98
C ASP A 62 -1.40 3.47 16.71
N ALA A 63 -1.25 4.70 16.24
CA ALA A 63 -0.38 5.05 15.12
C ALA A 63 1.10 4.77 15.42
N ARG A 64 1.58 5.10 16.64
CA ARG A 64 2.96 4.77 17.06
C ARG A 64 3.19 3.27 17.14
N LYS A 65 2.23 2.51 17.69
CA LYS A 65 2.26 1.04 17.68
C LYS A 65 2.24 0.45 16.26
N ALA A 66 1.75 1.20 15.28
CA ALA A 66 1.75 0.82 13.88
C ALA A 66 3.00 1.30 13.11
N GLY A 67 3.99 1.90 13.79
CA GLY A 67 5.23 2.37 13.15
C GLY A 67 5.07 3.66 12.34
N LEU A 68 3.99 4.41 12.55
CA LEU A 68 3.76 5.69 11.88
C LEU A 68 4.61 6.81 12.51
N SER A 69 5.12 7.69 11.65
CA SER A 69 5.93 8.84 12.07
C SER A 69 5.08 9.93 12.75
N ALA A 70 5.71 10.88 13.44
CA ALA A 70 4.96 12.02 14.00
C ALA A 70 4.25 12.85 12.92
N LYS A 71 4.87 12.97 11.73
CA LYS A 71 4.28 13.65 10.56
C LYS A 71 3.02 12.90 10.07
N ASP A 72 3.10 11.57 10.01
CA ASP A 72 1.98 10.71 9.61
C ASP A 72 0.78 10.89 10.55
N VAL A 73 1.03 10.99 11.86
CA VAL A 73 -0.03 11.21 12.86
C VAL A 73 -0.68 12.59 12.69
N THR A 74 0.10 13.62 12.42
CA THR A 74 -0.44 14.98 12.18
C THR A 74 -1.35 14.98 10.95
N LEU A 75 -0.92 14.32 9.87
CA LEU A 75 -1.73 14.20 8.65
C LEU A 75 -3.03 13.42 8.93
N LEU A 76 -2.99 12.31 9.66
CA LEU A 76 -4.20 11.58 10.04
C LEU A 76 -5.16 12.40 10.91
N LYS A 77 -4.63 13.28 11.78
CA LYS A 77 -5.46 14.20 12.57
C LYS A 77 -6.11 15.27 11.70
N GLU A 78 -5.39 15.80 10.71
CA GLU A 78 -5.95 16.72 9.71
C GLU A 78 -7.10 16.04 8.95
N VAL A 79 -6.89 14.82 8.45
CA VAL A 79 -7.95 14.04 7.78
C VAL A 79 -9.15 13.82 8.70
N ALA A 80 -8.93 13.43 9.94
CA ALA A 80 -10.01 13.20 10.90
C ALA A 80 -10.82 14.47 11.20
N LYS A 81 -10.14 15.63 11.27
CA LYS A 81 -10.79 16.93 11.46
C LYS A 81 -11.57 17.35 10.21
N THR A 82 -10.97 17.25 9.02
CA THR A 82 -11.59 17.65 7.76
C THR A 82 -12.84 16.80 7.44
N LEU A 83 -12.81 15.51 7.76
CA LEU A 83 -13.94 14.60 7.54
C LEU A 83 -14.92 14.53 8.72
N SER A 84 -14.68 15.28 9.80
CA SER A 84 -15.45 15.26 11.05
C SER A 84 -15.69 13.83 11.59
N LEU A 85 -14.63 13.03 11.67
CA LEU A 85 -14.74 11.62 12.07
C LEU A 85 -14.95 11.51 13.59
N ALA A 86 -16.06 10.88 13.99
CA ALA A 86 -16.37 10.62 15.39
C ALA A 86 -15.36 9.67 16.07
N THR A 87 -14.77 8.75 15.31
CA THR A 87 -13.82 7.73 15.82
C THR A 87 -12.53 7.70 14.99
N PRO A 88 -11.61 8.68 15.18
CA PRO A 88 -10.36 8.80 14.41
C PRO A 88 -9.44 7.59 14.51
N GLU A 89 -9.41 6.89 15.65
CA GLU A 89 -8.61 5.68 15.87
C GLU A 89 -8.90 4.56 14.86
N ARG A 90 -10.12 4.54 14.29
CA ARG A 90 -10.49 3.55 13.26
C ARG A 90 -9.72 3.71 11.96
N LEU A 91 -9.14 4.88 11.70
CA LEU A 91 -8.24 5.10 10.56
C LEU A 91 -7.00 4.18 10.61
N VAL A 92 -6.56 3.81 11.81
CA VAL A 92 -5.37 2.97 12.01
C VAL A 92 -5.76 1.50 12.16
N SER A 93 -6.88 1.20 12.81
CA SER A 93 -7.26 -0.19 13.14
C SER A 93 -8.04 -0.89 12.02
N SER A 94 -8.84 -0.17 11.23
CA SER A 94 -9.77 -0.75 10.25
C SER A 94 -9.44 -0.34 8.82
N ASP A 95 -9.20 -1.35 7.97
CA ASP A 95 -8.76 -1.15 6.59
C ASP A 95 -9.85 -0.49 5.75
N ALA A 96 -11.04 -1.09 5.78
CA ALA A 96 -12.21 -0.59 5.08
C ALA A 96 -12.64 0.80 5.54
N PHE A 97 -12.38 1.13 6.82
CA PHE A 97 -12.70 2.46 7.34
C PHE A 97 -11.73 3.50 6.78
N PHE A 98 -10.43 3.15 6.71
CA PHE A 98 -9.46 4.03 6.09
C PHE A 98 -9.70 4.19 4.59
N ASP A 99 -10.09 3.13 3.87
CA ASP A 99 -10.45 3.23 2.44
C ASP A 99 -11.67 4.13 2.21
N ALA A 100 -12.69 4.03 3.07
CA ALA A 100 -13.84 4.93 3.01
C ALA A 100 -13.44 6.40 3.30
N ALA A 101 -12.49 6.63 4.21
CA ALA A 101 -11.94 7.96 4.45
C ALA A 101 -11.11 8.46 3.24
N LEU A 102 -10.31 7.59 2.61
CA LEU A 102 -9.52 7.92 1.42
C LEU A 102 -10.42 8.38 0.26
N ARG A 103 -11.49 7.64 -0.05
CA ARG A 103 -12.46 8.01 -1.09
C ARG A 103 -13.08 9.39 -0.87
N ARG A 104 -13.22 9.83 0.39
CA ARG A 104 -13.79 11.14 0.73
C ARG A 104 -12.75 12.25 0.73
N ILE A 105 -11.53 11.99 1.21
CA ILE A 105 -10.50 13.02 1.36
C ILE A 105 -9.73 13.30 0.08
N LEU A 106 -9.51 12.30 -0.78
CA LEU A 106 -8.74 12.48 -2.02
C LEU A 106 -9.37 13.53 -2.96
N PRO A 107 -10.69 13.52 -3.21
CA PRO A 107 -11.34 14.59 -3.99
C PRO A 107 -11.25 15.96 -3.32
N LEU A 108 -11.31 16.03 -1.99
CA LEU A 108 -11.18 17.29 -1.25
C LEU A 108 -9.78 17.89 -1.36
N ILE A 109 -8.74 17.04 -1.35
CA ILE A 109 -7.36 17.48 -1.57
C ILE A 109 -7.21 17.97 -3.02
N GLU A 110 -7.79 17.25 -3.98
CA GLU A 110 -7.72 17.63 -5.39
C GLU A 110 -8.37 18.98 -5.67
N ASN A 111 -9.55 19.22 -5.09
CA ASN A 111 -10.31 20.45 -5.27
C ASN A 111 -9.86 21.60 -4.35
N GLY A 112 -8.86 21.37 -3.49
CA GLY A 112 -8.34 22.39 -2.58
C GLY A 112 -7.57 23.51 -3.29
N ASN A 113 -7.26 24.59 -2.56
CA ASN A 113 -6.51 25.73 -3.09
C ASN A 113 -4.98 25.57 -3.00
N ASP A 114 -4.50 24.42 -2.49
CA ASP A 114 -3.07 24.15 -2.37
C ASP A 114 -2.40 24.05 -3.75
N PRO A 115 -1.10 24.38 -3.89
CA PRO A 115 -0.35 24.10 -5.10
C PRO A 115 -0.35 22.61 -5.45
N GLU A 116 -0.32 22.27 -6.73
CA GLU A 116 -0.35 20.87 -7.23
C GLU A 116 0.73 19.99 -6.58
N SER A 117 1.93 20.52 -6.39
CA SER A 117 3.03 19.78 -5.74
C SER A 117 2.68 19.36 -4.31
N VAL A 118 2.02 20.24 -3.56
CA VAL A 118 1.59 19.99 -2.17
C VAL A 118 0.45 19.00 -2.13
N LYS A 119 -0.52 19.10 -3.06
CA LYS A 119 -1.62 18.14 -3.21
C LYS A 119 -1.08 16.73 -3.45
N GLU A 120 -0.19 16.58 -4.42
CA GLU A 120 0.42 15.29 -4.76
C GLU A 120 1.27 14.73 -3.61
N ASP A 121 1.94 15.58 -2.84
CA ASP A 121 2.69 15.15 -1.65
C ASP A 121 1.77 14.67 -0.52
N LYS A 122 0.64 15.36 -0.29
CA LYS A 122 -0.37 14.94 0.70
C LYS A 122 -0.96 13.58 0.32
N LYS A 123 -1.40 13.40 -0.94
CA LYS A 123 -1.90 12.12 -1.45
C LYS A 123 -0.88 11.00 -1.30
N PHE A 124 0.37 11.26 -1.70
CA PHE A 124 1.45 10.28 -1.60
C PHE A 124 1.68 9.84 -0.14
N GLN A 125 1.69 10.78 0.80
CA GLN A 125 1.84 10.46 2.23
C GLN A 125 0.67 9.61 2.75
N LEU A 126 -0.57 9.90 2.36
CA LEU A 126 -1.73 9.08 2.75
C LEU A 126 -1.60 7.63 2.27
N PHE A 127 -1.14 7.42 1.03
CA PHE A 127 -0.92 6.07 0.53
C PHE A 127 0.27 5.36 1.18
N GLU A 128 1.34 6.08 1.52
CA GLU A 128 2.45 5.49 2.29
C GLU A 128 2.01 5.11 3.72
N ILE A 129 1.12 5.89 4.35
CA ILE A 129 0.48 5.50 5.62
C ILE A 129 -0.33 4.23 5.42
N LYS A 130 -1.19 4.15 4.38
CA LYS A 130 -1.97 2.94 4.06
C LYS A 130 -1.07 1.71 3.92
N LYS A 131 0.01 1.84 3.17
CA LYS A 131 1.00 0.78 2.96
C LYS A 131 1.68 0.33 4.25
N LYS A 132 2.07 1.26 5.14
CA LYS A 132 2.64 0.92 6.46
C LYS A 132 1.63 0.17 7.33
N LEU A 133 0.36 0.61 7.33
CA LEU A 133 -0.72 -0.04 8.07
C LEU A 133 -1.02 -1.45 7.55
N LEU A 134 -0.94 -1.66 6.23
CA LEU A 134 -1.13 -2.97 5.62
C LEU A 134 0.00 -3.95 5.94
N ASN A 135 1.24 -3.48 5.93
CA ASN A 135 2.43 -4.31 6.16
C ASN A 135 2.74 -4.50 7.66
N LYS A 136 1.86 -4.08 8.56
CA LYS A 136 2.06 -4.22 10.00
C LYS A 136 2.04 -5.70 10.41
N PRO A 137 3.16 -6.24 10.98
CA PRO A 137 3.16 -7.58 11.53
C PRO A 137 2.23 -7.63 12.77
N GLY A 138 1.39 -8.66 12.85
CA GLY A 138 0.51 -8.86 14.01
C GLY A 138 -0.87 -8.18 13.93
N ARG A 139 -1.36 -7.81 12.73
CA ARG A 139 -2.79 -7.51 12.55
C ARG A 139 -3.59 -8.83 12.64
N ASP A 140 -3.86 -9.26 13.88
CA ASP A 140 -4.86 -10.21 14.44
C ASP A 140 -5.47 -11.34 13.57
N ARG A 141 -4.81 -11.73 12.49
CA ARG A 141 -5.23 -12.78 11.55
C ARG A 141 -4.03 -13.51 10.97
N SER A 142 -2.90 -13.59 11.68
CA SER A 142 -1.89 -14.55 11.25
C SER A 142 -2.51 -15.93 11.43
N LEU A 143 -2.71 -16.66 10.33
CA LEU A 143 -3.04 -18.06 10.40
C LEU A 143 -1.86 -18.74 11.08
N ASP A 144 -2.03 -19.03 12.35
CA ASP A 144 -1.09 -19.72 13.23
C ASP A 144 -1.09 -21.22 12.93
N SER A 145 -2.17 -21.77 12.38
CA SER A 145 -2.28 -23.18 12.08
C SER A 145 -2.97 -23.47 10.74
N SER A 146 -2.57 -24.57 10.11
CA SER A 146 -3.26 -25.09 8.91
C SER A 146 -4.68 -25.58 9.22
N ARG A 147 -5.04 -25.71 10.50
CA ARG A 147 -6.40 -25.99 10.96
C ARG A 147 -7.41 -24.92 10.57
N ARG A 148 -6.93 -23.70 10.26
CA ARG A 148 -7.77 -22.58 9.84
C ARG A 148 -7.89 -22.45 8.30
N LEU A 149 -7.37 -23.41 7.53
CA LEU A 149 -7.58 -23.47 6.09
C LEU A 149 -9.07 -23.66 5.78
N ARG A 150 -9.57 -22.90 4.80
CA ARG A 150 -10.97 -22.99 4.38
C ARG A 150 -11.12 -24.08 3.32
N LEU A 151 -12.31 -24.68 3.27
CA LEU A 151 -12.69 -25.53 2.15
C LEU A 151 -12.71 -24.71 0.86
N SER A 152 -12.40 -25.36 -0.26
CA SER A 152 -12.30 -24.76 -1.60
C SER A 152 -11.24 -23.66 -1.73
N GLN A 153 -10.29 -23.60 -0.79
CA GLN A 153 -9.20 -22.63 -0.85
C GLN A 153 -8.09 -23.13 -1.78
N ASN A 154 -7.69 -22.29 -2.73
CA ASN A 154 -6.57 -22.59 -3.63
C ASN A 154 -5.24 -22.57 -2.88
N VAL A 155 -4.43 -23.59 -3.12
CA VAL A 155 -3.09 -23.76 -2.55
C VAL A 155 -2.11 -24.18 -3.64
N ARG A 156 -0.83 -23.90 -3.42
CA ARG A 156 0.26 -24.37 -4.27
C ARG A 156 1.17 -25.30 -3.50
N VAL A 157 1.50 -26.43 -4.11
CA VAL A 157 2.27 -27.51 -3.51
C VAL A 157 3.61 -27.65 -4.24
N THR A 158 4.68 -27.90 -3.50
CA THR A 158 6.00 -28.20 -4.05
C THR A 158 6.69 -29.30 -3.25
N LEU A 159 7.39 -30.21 -3.93
CA LEU A 159 8.21 -31.24 -3.28
C LEU A 159 9.67 -30.78 -3.11
N ASP A 160 10.16 -29.96 -4.04
CA ASP A 160 11.58 -29.59 -4.18
C ASP A 160 11.83 -28.08 -4.04
N GLY A 161 10.78 -27.28 -3.87
CA GLY A 161 10.83 -25.81 -3.82
C GLY A 161 10.97 -25.13 -5.18
N LYS A 162 11.13 -25.89 -6.26
CA LYS A 162 11.36 -25.37 -7.62
C LYS A 162 10.08 -25.38 -8.44
N LYS A 163 9.36 -26.51 -8.44
CA LYS A 163 8.11 -26.65 -9.17
C LYS A 163 6.92 -26.52 -8.22
N TRP A 164 6.04 -25.57 -8.52
CA TRP A 164 4.79 -25.37 -7.78
C TRP A 164 3.63 -25.89 -8.63
N LEU A 165 2.79 -26.72 -8.02
CA LEU A 165 1.61 -27.31 -8.62
C LEU A 165 0.38 -26.75 -7.91
N ASP A 166 -0.67 -26.44 -8.66
CA ASP A 166 -1.93 -25.96 -8.09
C ASP A 166 -2.74 -27.12 -7.53
N ALA A 167 -3.43 -26.85 -6.41
CA ALA A 167 -4.37 -27.75 -5.74
C ALA A 167 -5.39 -26.92 -4.94
N VAL A 168 -6.41 -27.58 -4.41
CA VAL A 168 -7.55 -27.01 -3.71
C VAL A 168 -7.78 -27.81 -2.43
N VAL A 169 -8.02 -27.11 -1.32
CA VAL A 169 -8.40 -27.75 -0.05
C VAL A 169 -9.80 -28.35 -0.17
N THR A 170 -9.90 -29.67 -0.12
CA THR A 170 -11.17 -30.42 -0.26
C THR A 170 -11.78 -30.79 1.09
N GLY A 171 -10.98 -30.81 2.17
CA GLY A 171 -11.44 -31.14 3.50
C GLY A 171 -10.47 -30.66 4.58
N ASN A 172 -11.01 -30.40 5.77
CA ASN A 172 -10.23 -29.98 6.93
C ASN A 172 -10.88 -30.57 8.19
N THR A 173 -10.24 -31.58 8.78
CA THR A 173 -10.73 -32.31 9.95
C THR A 173 -9.90 -32.00 11.19
N LYS A 174 -10.22 -32.61 12.33
CA LYS A 174 -9.45 -32.43 13.57
C LYS A 174 -8.03 -33.00 13.47
N ASP A 175 -7.76 -34.00 12.64
CA ASP A 175 -6.47 -34.68 12.64
C ASP A 175 -5.64 -34.39 11.40
N SER A 176 -6.29 -34.01 10.30
CA SER A 176 -5.66 -33.77 9.01
C SER A 176 -6.50 -32.84 8.14
N PHE A 177 -5.86 -32.20 7.17
CA PHE A 177 -6.58 -31.59 6.05
C PHE A 177 -6.27 -32.37 4.77
N CYS A 178 -7.14 -32.27 3.78
CA CYS A 178 -6.92 -32.88 2.49
C CYS A 178 -7.04 -31.87 1.35
N ILE A 179 -6.28 -32.16 0.31
CA ILE A 179 -6.30 -31.45 -0.96
C ILE A 179 -6.64 -32.42 -2.08
N ASP A 180 -7.09 -31.91 -3.22
CA ASP A 180 -7.10 -32.71 -4.43
C ASP A 180 -5.65 -33.05 -4.86
N PRO A 181 -5.44 -34.18 -5.57
CA PRO A 181 -4.12 -34.55 -6.07
C PRO A 181 -3.58 -33.47 -7.02
N PRO A 182 -2.39 -32.89 -6.76
CA PRO A 182 -1.84 -31.85 -7.60
C PRO A 182 -1.53 -32.37 -9.01
N ARG A 183 -1.77 -31.54 -10.02
CA ARG A 183 -1.62 -31.92 -11.43
C ARG A 183 -0.50 -31.16 -12.13
N ASP A 184 0.15 -31.80 -13.09
CA ASP A 184 1.17 -31.16 -13.93
C ASP A 184 0.55 -30.33 -15.08
N GLU A 185 1.39 -29.64 -15.85
CA GLU A 185 0.96 -28.84 -17.02
C GLU A 185 0.24 -29.65 -18.11
N ARG A 186 0.31 -30.99 -18.05
CA ARG A 186 -0.36 -31.92 -18.97
C ARG A 186 -1.58 -32.56 -18.32
N ASP A 187 -2.08 -31.99 -17.22
CA ASP A 187 -3.22 -32.47 -16.43
C ASP A 187 -3.04 -33.86 -15.83
N ARG A 188 -1.79 -34.34 -15.69
CA ARG A 188 -1.51 -35.64 -15.06
C ARG A 188 -1.30 -35.47 -13.57
N ILE A 189 -1.89 -36.38 -12.80
CA ILE A 189 -1.72 -36.42 -11.35
C ILE A 189 -0.24 -36.66 -11.04
N VAL A 190 0.33 -35.78 -10.21
CA VAL A 190 1.67 -35.95 -9.65
C VAL A 190 1.52 -36.73 -8.35
N GLU A 191 1.97 -37.98 -8.37
CA GLU A 191 1.91 -38.84 -7.20
C GLU A 191 2.90 -38.37 -6.13
N ILE A 192 2.38 -38.11 -4.92
CA ILE A 192 3.16 -37.71 -3.77
C ILE A 192 3.29 -38.92 -2.84
N PRO A 193 4.49 -39.49 -2.67
CA PRO A 193 4.67 -40.65 -1.80
C PRO A 193 4.30 -40.32 -0.35
N ARG A 194 3.81 -41.34 0.35
CA ARG A 194 3.56 -41.27 1.79
C ARG A 194 4.82 -40.84 2.56
N ASP A 195 4.61 -40.07 3.62
CA ASP A 195 5.63 -39.52 4.53
C ASP A 195 6.63 -38.55 3.87
N LYS A 196 6.39 -38.12 2.62
CA LYS A 196 7.17 -37.05 2.01
C LYS A 196 6.76 -35.69 2.53
N LYS A 197 7.75 -34.82 2.72
CA LYS A 197 7.53 -33.42 3.05
C LYS A 197 7.19 -32.64 1.78
N LEU A 198 6.22 -31.75 1.89
CA LEU A 198 5.80 -30.83 0.84
C LEU A 198 5.69 -29.42 1.38
N GLY A 199 6.17 -28.45 0.62
CA GLY A 199 5.92 -27.04 0.84
C GLY A 199 4.54 -26.68 0.34
N ILE A 200 3.74 -25.99 1.15
CA ILE A 200 2.45 -25.44 0.78
C ILE A 200 2.54 -23.93 0.87
N THR A 201 2.03 -23.26 -0.17
CA THR A 201 1.88 -21.82 -0.21
C THR A 201 0.45 -21.45 -0.58
N PHE A 202 -0.14 -20.49 0.13
CA PHE A 202 -1.50 -20.03 -0.15
C PHE A 202 -1.67 -18.54 0.19
N SER A 203 -2.71 -17.92 -0.36
CA SER A 203 -3.03 -16.52 -0.12
C SER A 203 -4.54 -16.34 0.11
N PRO A 204 -5.02 -16.25 1.36
CA PRO A 204 -6.46 -16.20 1.66
C PRO A 204 -7.15 -14.95 1.14
N ASP A 205 -6.44 -13.83 1.16
CA ASP A 205 -6.94 -12.49 0.84
C ASP A 205 -6.30 -11.93 -0.44
N GLY A 206 -5.49 -12.72 -1.15
CA GLY A 206 -4.75 -12.29 -2.34
C GLY A 206 -3.46 -11.51 -2.02
N TYR A 207 -3.32 -10.98 -0.82
CA TYR A 207 -2.20 -10.10 -0.44
C TYR A 207 -1.16 -10.79 0.45
N ARG A 208 -1.62 -11.62 1.40
CA ARG A 208 -0.78 -12.28 2.40
C ARG A 208 -0.47 -13.70 1.96
N VAL A 209 0.80 -13.94 1.66
CA VAL A 209 1.27 -15.26 1.28
C VAL A 209 1.74 -15.99 2.53
N TYR A 210 1.13 -17.13 2.81
CA TYR A 210 1.53 -18.03 3.89
C TYR A 210 2.27 -19.23 3.29
N THR A 211 3.38 -19.62 3.91
CA THR A 211 4.14 -20.79 3.50
C THR A 211 4.45 -21.65 4.70
N PHE A 212 4.20 -22.95 4.59
CA PHE A 212 4.56 -23.95 5.59
C PHE A 212 4.94 -25.27 4.94
N VAL A 213 5.64 -26.13 5.68
CA VAL A 213 6.00 -27.48 5.22
C VAL A 213 5.15 -28.48 5.98
N THR A 214 4.44 -29.35 5.27
CA THR A 214 3.67 -30.46 5.85
C THR A 214 4.18 -31.81 5.33
N THR A 215 3.63 -32.90 5.84
CA THR A 215 3.95 -34.28 5.48
C THR A 215 2.70 -34.97 4.90
N ALA A 216 2.89 -35.66 3.77
CA ALA A 216 1.86 -36.48 3.14
C ALA A 216 1.55 -37.72 3.98
N LEU A 217 0.27 -37.95 4.27
CA LEU A 217 -0.17 -39.08 5.07
C LEU A 217 -0.60 -40.26 4.18
N ALA A 218 -1.56 -40.03 3.28
CA ALA A 218 -2.08 -41.06 2.38
C ALA A 218 -2.97 -40.45 1.30
N TYR A 219 -3.17 -41.17 0.20
CA TYR A 219 -4.31 -40.95 -0.68
C TYR A 219 -5.52 -41.74 -0.16
N ARG A 220 -6.70 -41.14 -0.19
CA ARG A 220 -7.97 -41.84 0.07
C ARG A 220 -9.02 -41.39 -0.91
N THR A 221 -9.88 -42.31 -1.32
CA THR A 221 -11.02 -42.03 -2.17
C THR A 221 -12.28 -42.01 -1.31
N VAL A 222 -12.98 -40.87 -1.29
CA VAL A 222 -14.24 -40.70 -0.58
C VAL A 222 -15.28 -40.27 -1.60
N ASN A 223 -16.39 -41.00 -1.69
CA ASN A 223 -17.47 -40.74 -2.66
C ASN A 223 -16.96 -40.62 -4.12
N GLY A 224 -16.01 -41.49 -4.51
CA GLY A 224 -15.41 -41.49 -5.85
C GLY A 224 -14.36 -40.40 -6.09
N VAL A 225 -14.12 -39.50 -5.14
CA VAL A 225 -13.13 -38.41 -5.26
C VAL A 225 -11.85 -38.80 -4.52
N THR A 226 -10.75 -38.89 -5.26
CA THR A 226 -9.41 -39.15 -4.68
C THR A 226 -8.88 -37.86 -4.03
N MET A 227 -8.38 -37.96 -2.81
CA MET A 227 -7.85 -36.84 -2.03
C MET A 227 -6.52 -37.22 -1.38
N LEU A 228 -5.59 -36.26 -1.31
CA LEU A 228 -4.33 -36.40 -0.58
C LEU A 228 -4.49 -35.83 0.83
N TYR A 229 -4.30 -36.69 1.84
CA TYR A 229 -4.34 -36.32 3.25
C TYR A 229 -2.98 -35.81 3.71
N LEU A 230 -3.01 -34.70 4.44
CA LEU A 230 -1.84 -33.95 4.88
C LEU A 230 -1.92 -33.67 6.38
N ARG A 231 -0.77 -33.70 7.04
CA ARG A 231 -0.67 -33.46 8.49
C ARG A 231 -0.90 -31.98 8.81
N HIS A 232 -1.62 -31.69 9.88
CA HIS A 232 -1.68 -30.31 10.38
C HIS A 232 -0.33 -29.79 10.87
N VAL A 233 -0.11 -28.49 10.71
CA VAL A 233 1.11 -27.80 11.11
C VAL A 233 0.74 -26.50 11.83
N GLY A 234 1.53 -26.16 12.83
CA GLY A 234 1.59 -24.84 13.46
C GLY A 234 2.94 -24.69 14.17
N PRO A 235 3.49 -23.47 14.29
CA PRO A 235 3.01 -22.20 13.72
C PRO A 235 3.27 -22.07 12.20
N ILE A 236 2.32 -21.50 11.44
CA ILE A 236 2.54 -21.13 10.02
C ILE A 236 3.18 -19.75 9.94
N LYS A 237 4.19 -19.61 9.07
CA LYS A 237 4.88 -18.34 8.83
C LYS A 237 4.23 -17.58 7.68
N GLU A 238 3.77 -16.37 7.97
CA GLU A 238 3.45 -15.39 6.93
C GLU A 238 4.74 -15.00 6.21
N THR A 239 4.80 -15.28 4.91
CA THR A 239 5.92 -14.97 4.03
C THR A 239 5.46 -13.89 3.04
N GLN A 240 5.09 -12.72 3.56
CA GLN A 240 4.72 -11.58 2.73
C GLN A 240 5.98 -11.04 2.02
N LYS A 241 6.22 -11.48 0.78
CA LYS A 241 7.37 -11.03 -0.03
C LYS A 241 7.16 -9.67 -0.70
N ARG A 242 5.90 -9.22 -0.84
CA ARG A 242 5.55 -8.01 -1.60
C ARG A 242 5.37 -6.81 -0.66
N LYS A 243 6.02 -5.69 -0.99
CA LYS A 243 5.93 -4.43 -0.22
C LYS A 243 4.67 -3.61 -0.52
N SER A 244 4.03 -3.87 -1.65
CA SER A 244 2.84 -3.16 -2.12
C SER A 244 1.81 -4.17 -2.64
N PRO A 245 0.51 -3.93 -2.42
CA PRO A 245 -0.55 -4.75 -2.97
C PRO A 245 -0.60 -4.66 -4.50
N ARG A 246 -1.22 -5.66 -5.13
CA ARG A 246 -1.52 -5.68 -6.56
C ARG A 246 -3.02 -5.78 -6.77
N ARG A 247 -3.53 -5.13 -7.81
CA ARG A 247 -4.89 -5.30 -8.30
C ARG A 247 -4.83 -5.92 -9.69
N ASP A 248 -5.64 -6.96 -9.89
CA ASP A 248 -5.81 -7.55 -11.20
C ASP A 248 -6.56 -6.56 -12.09
N SER A 249 -6.11 -6.42 -13.33
CA SER A 249 -6.62 -5.41 -14.24
C SER A 249 -6.70 -5.94 -15.67
N SER A 250 -7.38 -5.18 -16.52
CA SER A 250 -7.55 -5.49 -17.93
C SER A 250 -7.27 -4.25 -18.79
N LEU A 251 -6.28 -3.44 -18.40
CA LEU A 251 -6.03 -2.14 -19.03
C LEU A 251 -5.23 -2.30 -20.33
N PRO A 252 -5.71 -1.76 -21.47
CA PRO A 252 -4.93 -1.71 -22.69
C PRO A 252 -3.71 -0.81 -22.48
N THR A 253 -2.54 -1.25 -22.97
CA THR A 253 -1.29 -0.51 -22.79
C THR A 253 -0.41 -0.56 -24.01
N TYR A 254 0.37 0.51 -24.18
CA TYR A 254 1.46 0.57 -25.12
C TYR A 254 2.79 0.63 -24.38
N PHE A 255 3.80 -0.03 -24.94
CA PHE A 255 5.14 0.04 -24.39
C PHE A 255 6.19 0.17 -25.48
N TYR A 256 7.31 0.78 -25.10
CA TYR A 256 8.41 1.14 -25.99
C TYR A 256 9.72 0.71 -25.34
N ALA A 257 10.57 0.02 -26.08
CA ALA A 257 11.90 -0.31 -25.59
C ALA A 257 12.72 0.98 -25.42
N VAL A 258 13.44 1.08 -24.30
CA VAL A 258 14.37 2.17 -24.02
C VAL A 258 15.77 1.67 -24.29
N LEU A 259 16.45 2.31 -25.23
CA LEU A 259 17.83 2.01 -25.60
C LEU A 259 18.78 2.91 -24.81
N ILE A 260 19.86 2.34 -24.29
CA ILE A 260 20.94 3.11 -23.69
C ILE A 260 21.96 3.36 -24.79
N LEU A 261 22.00 4.59 -25.28
CA LEU A 261 23.03 5.04 -26.21
C LEU A 261 24.22 5.56 -25.41
N THR A 262 25.37 4.95 -25.62
CA THR A 262 26.64 5.48 -25.15
C THR A 262 27.15 6.48 -26.17
N THR A 263 27.38 7.72 -25.75
CA THR A 263 28.05 8.73 -26.57
C THR A 263 29.40 9.11 -25.94
N GLY A 264 30.46 9.14 -26.76
CA GLY A 264 31.84 9.40 -26.33
C GLY A 264 32.69 8.13 -26.25
N SER A 265 33.99 8.30 -25.97
CA SER A 265 34.97 7.20 -25.85
C SER A 265 35.80 7.36 -24.56
N GLY A 266 36.17 6.24 -23.94
CA GLY A 266 37.00 6.20 -22.73
C GLY A 266 36.37 6.88 -21.50
N LYS A 267 37.17 7.67 -20.76
CA LYS A 267 36.74 8.36 -19.52
C LYS A 267 35.63 9.42 -19.70
N ARG A 268 35.24 9.73 -20.94
CA ARG A 268 34.18 10.72 -21.26
C ARG A 268 32.87 10.07 -21.74
N GLU A 269 32.69 8.78 -21.50
CA GLU A 269 31.47 8.06 -21.85
C GLU A 269 30.23 8.66 -21.15
N LYS A 270 29.25 9.12 -21.94
CA LYS A 270 27.95 9.58 -21.43
C LYS A 270 26.87 8.61 -21.89
N LYS A 271 26.17 8.00 -20.93
CA LYS A 271 25.04 7.11 -21.21
C LYS A 271 23.75 7.92 -21.26
N ARG A 272 23.04 7.89 -22.39
CA ARG A 272 21.74 8.51 -22.59
C ARG A 272 20.68 7.46 -22.88
N ALA A 273 19.60 7.48 -22.09
CA ALA A 273 18.44 6.64 -22.35
C ALA A 273 17.54 7.32 -23.38
N VAL A 274 17.30 6.66 -24.51
CA VAL A 274 16.41 7.13 -25.58
C VAL A 274 15.28 6.14 -25.75
N VAL A 275 14.05 6.65 -25.72
CA VAL A 275 12.86 5.84 -25.98
C VAL A 275 12.79 5.55 -27.48
N ASN A 276 12.74 4.29 -27.86
CA ASN A 276 12.55 3.92 -29.26
C ASN A 276 11.07 4.06 -29.63
N THR A 277 10.68 5.25 -30.07
CA THR A 277 9.29 5.57 -30.45
C THR A 277 8.84 4.88 -31.73
N SER A 278 9.77 4.46 -32.60
CA SER A 278 9.42 3.75 -33.85
C SER A 278 9.00 2.30 -33.60
N LYS A 279 9.41 1.71 -32.48
CA LYS A 279 9.00 0.36 -32.05
C LYS A 279 8.01 0.42 -30.90
N ARG A 280 6.75 0.69 -31.25
CA ARG A 280 5.60 0.64 -30.34
C ARG A 280 5.03 -0.77 -30.29
N PHE A 281 4.93 -1.32 -29.10
CA PHE A 281 4.29 -2.61 -28.87
C PHE A 281 2.96 -2.42 -28.14
N PHE A 282 2.02 -3.31 -28.43
CA PHE A 282 0.73 -3.37 -27.76
C PHE A 282 0.67 -4.52 -26.76
N GLY A 283 -0.04 -4.31 -25.67
CA GLY A 283 -0.30 -5.33 -24.67
C GLY A 283 -1.46 -4.95 -23.76
N LYS A 284 -1.61 -5.77 -22.72
CA LYS A 284 -2.65 -5.63 -21.70
C LYS A 284 -2.03 -5.78 -20.32
N ILE A 285 -2.27 -4.81 -19.43
CA ILE A 285 -1.84 -4.91 -18.03
C ILE A 285 -2.78 -5.89 -17.33
N VAL A 286 -2.21 -6.99 -16.83
CA VAL A 286 -2.92 -8.09 -16.16
C VAL A 286 -2.94 -7.89 -14.65
N ASP A 287 -1.83 -7.36 -14.10
CA ASP A 287 -1.76 -6.93 -12.70
C ASP A 287 -1.03 -5.58 -12.62
N LEU A 288 -1.44 -4.76 -11.65
CA LEU A 288 -0.87 -3.44 -11.42
C LEU A 288 -0.59 -3.22 -9.93
N SER A 289 0.52 -2.53 -9.63
CA SER A 289 0.93 -2.16 -8.28
C SER A 289 1.74 -0.86 -8.30
N ALA A 290 1.90 -0.23 -7.13
CA ALA A 290 2.76 0.94 -6.97
C ALA A 290 4.23 0.70 -7.38
N GLY A 291 4.70 -0.56 -7.37
CA GLY A 291 6.10 -0.91 -7.67
C GLY A 291 6.32 -1.49 -9.06
N GLY A 292 5.27 -1.74 -9.85
CA GLY A 292 5.37 -2.43 -11.12
C GLY A 292 4.06 -3.06 -11.58
N CYS A 293 4.11 -3.70 -12.74
CA CYS A 293 2.95 -4.34 -13.36
C CYS A 293 3.34 -5.62 -14.10
N ALA A 294 2.36 -6.42 -14.47
CA ALA A 294 2.51 -7.51 -15.43
C ALA A 294 1.78 -7.15 -16.72
N ILE A 295 2.46 -7.29 -17.87
CA ILE A 295 1.87 -7.03 -19.18
C ILE A 295 1.84 -8.33 -19.99
N GLN A 296 0.66 -8.70 -20.47
CA GLN A 296 0.49 -9.73 -21.48
C GLN A 296 0.66 -9.10 -22.86
N SER A 297 1.52 -9.68 -23.70
CA SER A 297 1.74 -9.22 -25.07
C SER A 297 2.09 -10.39 -25.99
N PRO A 298 1.71 -10.34 -27.28
CA PRO A 298 2.20 -11.28 -28.30
C PRO A 298 3.73 -11.26 -28.42
N GLN A 299 4.36 -10.12 -28.16
CA GLN A 299 5.79 -9.88 -28.31
C GLN A 299 6.40 -9.39 -26.97
N PRO A 300 6.53 -10.27 -25.96
CA PRO A 300 7.12 -9.89 -24.69
C PRO A 300 8.61 -9.56 -24.85
N LEU A 301 9.07 -8.52 -24.16
CA LEU A 301 10.48 -8.15 -24.14
C LEU A 301 11.30 -9.11 -23.25
N VAL A 302 12.59 -9.22 -23.54
CA VAL A 302 13.51 -10.07 -22.79
C VAL A 302 13.78 -9.46 -21.40
N SER A 303 14.01 -10.31 -20.40
CA SER A 303 14.42 -9.86 -19.06
C SER A 303 15.65 -8.95 -19.14
N GLY A 304 15.67 -7.93 -18.28
CA GLY A 304 16.71 -6.90 -18.28
C GLY A 304 16.39 -5.66 -19.11
N THR A 305 15.49 -5.76 -20.10
CA THR A 305 15.14 -4.66 -21.00
C THR A 305 14.48 -3.50 -20.24
N LEU A 306 14.91 -2.28 -20.53
CA LEU A 306 14.25 -1.06 -20.04
C LEU A 306 13.12 -0.68 -21.00
N LEU A 307 12.00 -0.20 -20.47
CA LEU A 307 10.88 0.23 -21.28
C LEU A 307 10.15 1.43 -20.69
N LYS A 308 9.48 2.18 -21.57
CA LYS A 308 8.43 3.14 -21.24
C LYS A 308 7.08 2.44 -21.41
N ILE A 309 6.16 2.66 -20.49
CA ILE A 309 4.80 2.13 -20.49
C ILE A 309 3.86 3.33 -20.49
N GLU A 310 2.84 3.27 -21.34
CA GLU A 310 1.75 4.22 -21.44
C GLU A 310 0.43 3.45 -21.37
N PHE A 311 -0.45 3.86 -20.48
CA PHE A 311 -1.80 3.33 -20.38
C PHE A 311 -2.73 4.40 -19.81
N THR A 312 -4.02 4.12 -19.85
CA THR A 312 -5.04 4.97 -19.24
C THR A 312 -5.71 4.17 -18.13
N ASP A 313 -5.93 4.81 -16.99
CA ASP A 313 -6.70 4.21 -15.89
C ASP A 313 -8.19 4.07 -16.25
N GLU A 314 -8.97 3.39 -15.41
CA GLU A 314 -10.44 3.25 -15.58
C GLU A 314 -11.14 4.61 -15.67
N ASP A 315 -10.63 5.63 -14.97
CA ASP A 315 -11.17 7.00 -14.98
C ASP A 315 -10.69 7.86 -16.17
N GLY A 316 -10.02 7.26 -17.16
CA GLY A 316 -9.54 8.01 -18.33
C GLY A 316 -8.25 8.81 -18.11
N THR A 317 -7.62 8.71 -16.93
CA THR A 317 -6.38 9.45 -16.62
C THR A 317 -5.17 8.79 -17.29
N PRO A 318 -4.38 9.51 -18.10
CA PRO A 318 -3.20 8.96 -18.75
C PRO A 318 -2.06 8.76 -17.74
N VAL A 319 -1.48 7.58 -17.75
CA VAL A 319 -0.38 7.18 -16.87
C VAL A 319 0.83 6.79 -17.71
N THR A 320 1.98 7.37 -17.38
CA THR A 320 3.28 7.01 -17.96
C THR A 320 4.24 6.55 -16.87
N ALA A 321 4.87 5.40 -17.09
CA ALA A 321 5.88 4.85 -16.19
C ALA A 321 7.08 4.32 -16.97
N PHE A 322 8.27 4.40 -16.38
CA PHE A 322 9.45 3.69 -16.87
C PHE A 322 9.71 2.48 -15.99
N GLY A 323 10.12 1.38 -16.61
CA GLY A 323 10.37 0.14 -15.91
C GLY A 323 11.46 -0.71 -16.54
N LYS A 324 11.75 -1.81 -15.84
CA LYS A 324 12.68 -2.86 -16.26
C LYS A 324 11.95 -4.20 -16.22
N VAL A 325 12.07 -4.98 -17.29
CA VAL A 325 11.58 -6.37 -17.32
C VAL A 325 12.40 -7.20 -16.32
N GLN A 326 11.72 -7.81 -15.36
CA GLN A 326 12.32 -8.72 -14.37
C GLN A 326 12.32 -10.17 -14.87
N GLY A 327 11.30 -10.55 -15.63
CA GLY A 327 11.16 -11.87 -16.20
C GLY A 327 9.98 -11.93 -17.15
N SER A 328 9.97 -12.93 -18.03
CA SER A 328 8.87 -13.21 -18.93
C SER A 328 8.52 -14.70 -18.90
N ALA A 329 7.23 -14.99 -18.90
CA ALA A 329 6.69 -16.33 -18.99
C ALA A 329 5.95 -16.48 -20.31
N ARG A 330 6.17 -17.58 -21.02
CA ARG A 330 5.41 -17.89 -22.24
C ARG A 330 4.00 -18.34 -21.85
N THR A 331 3.00 -17.86 -22.58
CA THR A 331 1.61 -18.26 -22.41
C THR A 331 1.00 -18.53 -23.77
N ARG A 332 -0.16 -19.21 -23.82
CA ARG A 332 -0.89 -19.38 -25.07
C ARG A 332 -1.22 -18.00 -25.66
N GLY A 333 -0.77 -17.73 -26.88
CA GLY A 333 -0.95 -16.43 -27.56
C GLY A 333 0.10 -15.35 -27.26
N GLY A 334 1.22 -15.67 -26.62
CA GLY A 334 2.33 -14.72 -26.43
C GLY A 334 3.14 -14.98 -25.16
N GLY A 335 3.25 -13.96 -24.31
CA GLY A 335 3.79 -14.12 -22.97
C GLY A 335 3.39 -13.00 -22.03
N ILE A 336 3.59 -13.25 -20.74
CA ILE A 336 3.41 -12.28 -19.66
C ILE A 336 4.79 -11.84 -19.22
N MET A 337 5.06 -10.55 -19.29
CA MET A 337 6.29 -9.95 -18.76
C MET A 337 6.01 -9.21 -17.46
N HIS A 338 6.80 -9.49 -16.43
CA HIS A 338 6.76 -8.81 -15.15
C HIS A 338 7.73 -7.64 -15.16
N ILE A 339 7.22 -6.46 -14.86
CA ILE A 339 7.95 -5.20 -14.97
C ILE A 339 8.02 -4.54 -13.59
N MET A 340 9.21 -4.10 -13.23
CA MET A 340 9.45 -3.27 -12.05
C MET A 340 9.58 -1.82 -12.48
N PHE A 341 8.83 -0.91 -11.86
CA PHE A 341 8.97 0.52 -12.16
C PHE A 341 10.31 1.04 -11.65
N THR A 342 11.02 1.78 -12.49
CA THR A 342 12.30 2.41 -12.20
C THR A 342 12.14 3.91 -12.00
N ARG A 343 11.22 4.54 -12.74
CA ARG A 343 10.88 5.96 -12.61
C ARG A 343 9.40 6.18 -12.90
N ILE A 344 8.74 6.91 -12.01
CA ILE A 344 7.35 7.32 -12.14
C ILE A 344 7.19 8.67 -11.44
N THR A 345 6.35 9.55 -11.99
CA THR A 345 6.02 10.83 -11.33
C THR A 345 5.14 10.56 -10.11
N LYS A 346 5.19 11.43 -9.10
CA LYS A 346 4.32 11.29 -7.90
C LYS A 346 2.85 11.26 -8.28
N LYS A 347 2.45 12.12 -9.23
CA LYS A 347 1.09 12.15 -9.80
C LYS A 347 0.65 10.78 -10.33
N ASN A 348 1.43 10.23 -11.27
CA ASN A 348 1.12 8.92 -11.85
C ASN A 348 1.15 7.79 -10.81
N LEU A 349 2.06 7.87 -9.83
CA LEU A 349 2.13 6.91 -8.74
C LEU A 349 0.90 6.99 -7.83
N ASN A 350 0.38 8.19 -7.57
CA ASN A 350 -0.83 8.39 -6.79
C ASN A 350 -2.06 7.88 -7.55
N THR A 351 -2.16 8.10 -8.86
CA THR A 351 -3.19 7.50 -9.72
C THR A 351 -3.16 5.97 -9.63
N ILE A 352 -1.99 5.35 -9.82
CA ILE A 352 -1.84 3.89 -9.68
C ILE A 352 -2.22 3.41 -8.28
N GLN A 353 -1.86 4.14 -7.23
CA GLN A 353 -2.21 3.74 -5.87
C GLN A 353 -3.72 3.86 -5.62
N ALA A 354 -4.35 4.94 -6.07
CA ALA A 354 -5.81 5.10 -5.99
C ALA A 354 -6.53 3.93 -6.67
N TYR A 355 -6.10 3.58 -7.89
CA TYR A 355 -6.58 2.40 -8.61
C TYR A 355 -6.41 1.11 -7.82
N VAL A 356 -5.19 0.81 -7.37
CA VAL A 356 -4.87 -0.46 -6.71
C VAL A 356 -5.65 -0.64 -5.40
N TYR A 357 -5.88 0.45 -4.66
CA TYR A 357 -6.67 0.41 -3.43
C TYR A 357 -8.19 0.51 -3.68
N GLY A 358 -8.63 0.76 -4.92
CA GLY A 358 -10.05 0.93 -5.26
C GLY A 358 -10.65 2.16 -4.59
N VAL A 359 -9.89 3.24 -4.53
CA VAL A 359 -10.27 4.53 -3.94
C VAL A 359 -10.13 5.70 -4.93
N SER A 360 -9.96 5.38 -6.21
CA SER A 360 -9.98 6.35 -7.30
C SER A 360 -11.35 7.02 -7.43
#